data_AF-A0A2V7UAF0-F1
#
_entry.id   AF-A0A2V7UAF0-F1
#
_cell.length_a   1.000
_cell.length_b   1.000
_cell.length_c   1.000
_cell.angle_alpha   90.00
_cell.angle_beta   90.00
_cell.angle_gamma   90.00
#
_symmetry.space_group_name_H-M   'P 1'
#
loop_
_entity.id
_entity.type
_entity.pdbx_description
1 polymer ?
#
loop_
_entity_poly.entity_id
_entity_poly.type
_entity_poly.pdbx_seq_one_letter_code
_entity_poly.pdbx_strand_id
1 'polypeptide(L)'
;MVAAPLPCGDYALGDALGVERKTAADLGRSIVDGQLFRRMGSLRRSFRRPLLLMEGLRDGAPVCGVSWAAVRGALTNVCVCFGVPVLRAMDARDSASLIAAAARQLCAPLEIPYVRPGYRPMGWHKRALYILQGLPGVGPQRARALLQRFGSVTAVLAADVSALAEVSGIGDSVARSIREAVGDQGGAIRNPSSVVGGTDS
;
A
#
# COMPACT_ATOMS: atom_id res chain seq x y z
N MET A 1 10.72 9.02 22.72
CA MET A 1 9.36 8.85 23.26
C MET A 1 9.21 9.79 24.44
N VAL A 2 8.15 10.60 24.45
CA VAL A 2 7.79 11.42 25.61
C VAL A 2 6.66 10.70 26.33
N ALA A 3 6.75 10.56 27.65
CA ALA A 3 5.66 10.03 28.45
C ALA A 3 4.67 11.16 28.76
N ALA A 4 3.45 11.04 28.27
CA ALA A 4 2.36 11.97 28.55
C ALA A 4 1.06 11.18 28.74
N PRO A 5 0.12 11.66 29.56
CA PRO A 5 -1.18 11.02 29.70
C PRO A 5 -1.93 11.04 28.36
N LEU A 6 -2.49 9.88 27.97
CA LEU A 6 -3.30 9.73 26.77
C LEU A 6 -4.79 9.59 27.13
N PRO A 7 -5.71 10.13 26.31
CA PRO A 7 -7.15 9.99 26.55
C PRO A 7 -7.64 8.54 26.39
N CYS A 8 -6.98 7.76 25.51
CA CYS A 8 -7.13 6.32 25.37
C CYS A 8 -5.94 5.74 24.58
N GLY A 9 -5.72 4.42 24.66
CA GLY A 9 -4.56 3.76 24.08
C GLY A 9 -3.33 3.82 25.00
N ASP A 10 -2.34 2.99 24.71
CA ASP A 10 -1.08 2.89 25.46
C ASP A 10 0.06 3.67 24.78
N TYR A 11 0.03 3.77 23.44
CA TYR A 11 1.02 4.50 22.66
C TYR A 11 0.33 5.32 21.57
N ALA A 12 0.90 6.47 21.22
CA ALA A 12 0.36 7.34 20.17
C ALA A 12 1.47 8.06 19.40
N LEU A 13 1.19 8.37 18.13
CA LEU A 13 1.93 9.32 17.31
C LEU A 13 0.97 10.44 16.91
N GLY A 14 0.87 11.47 17.75
CA GLY A 14 -0.18 12.49 17.62
C GLY A 14 -1.57 11.85 17.58
N ASP A 15 -2.43 12.35 16.69
CA ASP A 15 -3.71 11.72 16.34
C ASP A 15 -3.60 10.71 15.18
N ALA A 16 -2.42 10.61 14.56
CA ALA A 16 -2.20 9.83 13.34
C ALA A 16 -2.24 8.31 13.61
N LEU A 17 -1.66 7.87 14.74
CA LEU A 17 -1.63 6.47 15.18
C LEU A 17 -1.97 6.38 16.66
N GLY A 18 -2.87 5.48 17.02
CA GLY A 18 -3.12 5.10 18.42
C GLY A 18 -3.02 3.59 18.56
N VAL A 19 -2.19 3.12 19.48
CA VAL A 19 -1.94 1.71 19.75
C VAL A 19 -2.46 1.35 21.13
N GLU A 20 -3.40 0.42 21.20
CA GLU A 20 -3.77 -0.27 22.44
C GLU A 20 -2.96 -1.57 22.50
N ARG A 21 -2.07 -1.72 23.48
CA ARG A 21 -1.40 -2.98 23.77
C ARG A 21 -2.32 -3.83 24.66
N LYS A 22 -2.36 -5.13 24.41
CA LYS A 22 -3.08 -6.06 25.28
C LYS A 22 -2.37 -7.39 25.35
N THR A 23 -2.15 -7.90 26.56
CA THR A 23 -1.67 -9.26 26.75
C THR A 23 -2.79 -10.26 26.44
N ALA A 24 -2.45 -11.51 26.14
CA ALA A 24 -3.45 -12.56 26.02
C ALA A 24 -4.36 -12.62 27.27
N ALA A 25 -3.78 -12.64 28.46
CA ALA A 25 -4.55 -12.73 29.70
C ALA A 25 -5.56 -11.58 29.86
N ASP A 26 -5.13 -10.35 29.58
CA ASP A 26 -5.99 -9.17 29.66
C ASP A 26 -7.06 -9.16 28.56
N LEU A 27 -6.77 -9.73 27.39
CA LEU A 27 -7.77 -9.92 26.34
C LEU A 27 -8.92 -10.79 26.86
N GLY A 28 -8.63 -11.95 27.46
CA GLY A 28 -9.64 -12.84 28.01
C GLY A 28 -10.56 -12.12 29.01
N ARG A 29 -9.97 -11.41 29.98
CA ARG A 29 -10.72 -10.59 30.95
C ARG A 29 -11.58 -9.52 30.26
N SER A 30 -11.00 -8.79 29.31
CA SER A 30 -11.71 -7.70 28.61
C SER A 30 -12.85 -8.17 27.71
N ILE A 31 -12.83 -9.43 27.25
CA ILE A 31 -13.93 -10.06 26.51
C ILE A 31 -15.07 -10.36 27.48
N VAL A 32 -14.76 -11.00 28.61
CA VAL A 32 -15.75 -11.36 29.64
C VAL A 32 -16.43 -10.10 30.18
N ASP A 33 -15.66 -9.06 30.47
CA ASP A 33 -16.16 -7.82 31.05
C ASP A 33 -16.79 -6.87 30.00
N GLY A 34 -16.77 -7.24 28.71
CA GLY A 34 -17.26 -6.41 27.60
C GLY A 34 -16.47 -5.12 27.35
N GLN A 35 -15.38 -4.89 28.09
CA GLN A 35 -14.59 -3.66 28.03
C GLN A 35 -13.80 -3.52 26.73
N LEU A 36 -13.45 -4.65 26.08
CA LEU A 36 -12.68 -4.65 24.83
C LEU A 36 -13.32 -3.74 23.78
N PHE A 37 -14.62 -3.94 23.53
CA PHE A 37 -15.37 -3.23 22.49
C PHE A 37 -15.50 -1.73 22.79
N ARG A 38 -15.70 -1.37 24.07
CA ARG A 38 -15.73 0.03 24.51
C ARG A 38 -14.40 0.74 24.22
N ARG A 39 -13.28 0.07 24.53
CA ARG A 39 -11.93 0.61 24.25
C ARG A 39 -11.68 0.77 22.76
N MET A 40 -12.05 -0.23 21.93
CA MET A 40 -11.89 -0.12 20.47
C MET A 40 -12.73 1.02 19.88
N GLY A 41 -13.95 1.22 20.37
CA GLY A 41 -14.77 2.38 20.00
C GLY A 41 -14.14 3.73 20.38
N SER A 42 -13.48 3.81 21.55
CA SER A 42 -12.75 5.01 21.97
C SER A 42 -11.52 5.26 21.09
N LEU A 43 -10.74 4.21 20.85
CA LEU A 43 -9.51 4.27 20.05
C LEU A 43 -9.81 4.73 18.62
N ARG A 44 -10.84 4.16 17.99
CA ARG A 44 -11.30 4.54 16.65
C ARG A 44 -11.75 6.01 16.56
N ARG A 45 -12.38 6.56 17.60
CA ARG A 45 -12.81 7.97 17.61
C ARG A 45 -11.63 8.94 17.79
N SER A 46 -10.58 8.51 18.47
CA SER A 46 -9.49 9.39 18.89
C SER A 46 -8.31 9.40 17.93
N PHE A 47 -8.15 8.36 17.11
CA PHE A 47 -6.99 8.20 16.23
C PHE A 47 -7.41 7.87 14.79
N ARG A 48 -6.71 8.47 13.82
CA ARG A 48 -6.94 8.23 12.39
C ARG A 48 -6.58 6.81 11.97
N ARG A 49 -5.57 6.22 12.62
CA ARG A 49 -5.15 4.82 12.42
C ARG A 49 -5.11 4.13 13.79
N PRO A 50 -6.24 3.60 14.29
CA PRO A 50 -6.26 2.83 15.52
C PRO A 50 -5.64 1.44 15.28
N LEU A 51 -4.90 0.91 16.24
CA LEU A 51 -4.25 -0.41 16.17
C LEU A 51 -4.39 -1.14 17.51
N LEU A 52 -4.79 -2.41 17.49
CA LEU A 52 -4.69 -3.30 18.64
C LEU A 52 -3.42 -4.16 18.49
N LEU A 53 -2.53 -4.10 19.47
CA LEU A 53 -1.32 -4.91 19.53
C LEU A 53 -1.48 -6.02 20.58
N MET A 54 -1.64 -7.25 20.10
CA MET A 54 -1.84 -8.43 20.92
C MET A 54 -0.52 -9.12 21.24
N GLU A 55 -0.13 -9.13 22.51
CA GLU A 55 1.13 -9.73 22.96
C GLU A 55 0.92 -11.12 23.57
N GLY A 56 1.74 -12.08 23.13
CA GLY A 56 1.82 -13.42 23.72
C GLY A 56 0.60 -14.30 23.47
N LEU A 57 -0.29 -13.93 22.55
CA LEU A 57 -1.44 -14.76 22.18
C LEU A 57 -0.96 -16.02 21.45
N ARG A 58 -1.49 -17.20 21.82
CA ARG A 58 -1.18 -18.49 21.17
C ARG A 58 -2.45 -19.10 20.58
N ASP A 59 -2.34 -19.68 19.39
CA ASP A 59 -3.50 -20.23 18.69
C ASP A 59 -3.97 -21.54 19.33
N GLY A 60 -5.29 -21.76 19.29
CA GLY A 60 -5.91 -23.01 19.75
C GLY A 60 -6.03 -23.13 21.28
N ALA A 61 -5.36 -22.29 22.06
CA ALA A 61 -5.42 -22.32 23.51
C ALA A 61 -6.56 -21.43 24.04
N PRO A 62 -7.30 -21.87 25.08
CA PRO A 62 -8.17 -20.98 25.83
C PRO A 62 -7.34 -19.91 26.55
N VAL A 63 -7.95 -18.75 26.78
CA VAL A 63 -7.29 -17.59 27.36
C VAL A 63 -8.10 -17.11 28.55
N CYS A 64 -7.57 -17.28 29.77
CA CYS A 64 -8.26 -16.91 31.01
C CYS A 64 -9.71 -17.43 31.08
N GLY A 65 -9.93 -18.70 30.75
CA GLY A 65 -11.26 -19.33 30.76
C GLY A 65 -12.14 -18.99 29.54
N VAL A 66 -11.69 -18.11 28.65
CA VAL A 66 -12.37 -17.82 27.38
C VAL A 66 -11.93 -18.84 26.33
N SER A 67 -12.91 -19.46 25.66
CA SER A 67 -12.62 -20.42 24.60
C SER A 67 -11.91 -19.76 23.41
N TRP A 68 -11.07 -20.51 22.71
CA TRP A 68 -10.38 -20.00 21.51
C TRP A 68 -11.36 -19.48 20.45
N ALA A 69 -12.53 -20.12 20.32
CA ALA A 69 -13.59 -19.66 19.42
C ALA A 69 -14.11 -18.27 19.80
N ALA A 70 -14.32 -18.01 21.09
CA ALA A 70 -14.74 -16.68 21.57
C ALA A 70 -13.63 -15.63 21.39
N VAL A 71 -12.37 -15.99 21.66
CA VAL A 71 -11.21 -15.11 21.38
C VAL A 71 -11.14 -14.74 19.90
N ARG A 72 -11.25 -15.72 19.00
CA ARG A 72 -11.28 -15.50 17.56
C ARG A 72 -12.46 -14.63 17.15
N GLY A 73 -13.65 -14.90 17.67
CA GLY A 73 -14.84 -14.09 17.39
C GLY A 73 -14.65 -12.62 17.79
N ALA A 74 -14.08 -12.38 18.98
CA ALA A 74 -13.78 -11.04 19.46
C ALA A 74 -12.77 -10.33 18.54
N LEU A 75 -11.64 -10.96 18.20
CA LEU A 75 -10.62 -10.36 17.32
C LEU A 75 -11.15 -10.12 15.91
N THR A 76 -11.96 -11.03 15.37
CA THR A 76 -12.64 -10.85 14.08
C THR A 76 -13.56 -9.63 14.13
N ASN A 77 -14.33 -9.46 15.21
CA ASN A 77 -15.19 -8.29 15.39
C ASN A 77 -14.36 -6.98 15.45
N VAL A 78 -13.26 -6.97 16.22
CA VAL A 78 -12.33 -5.82 16.28
C VAL A 78 -11.80 -5.46 14.88
N CYS A 79 -11.33 -6.43 14.11
CA CYS A 79 -10.83 -6.20 12.74
C CYS A 79 -11.92 -5.74 11.78
N VAL A 80 -13.04 -6.48 11.69
CA VAL A 80 -14.03 -6.35 10.62
C VAL A 80 -15.07 -5.28 10.93
N CYS A 81 -15.62 -5.27 12.15
CA CYS A 81 -16.72 -4.39 12.51
C CYS A 81 -16.23 -3.04 13.03
N PHE A 82 -15.20 -3.04 13.90
CA PHE A 82 -14.62 -1.78 14.39
C PHE A 82 -13.63 -1.18 13.38
N GLY A 83 -13.09 -1.98 12.45
CA GLY A 83 -12.09 -1.52 11.50
C GLY A 83 -10.75 -1.19 12.18
N VAL A 84 -10.44 -1.88 13.28
CA VAL A 84 -9.18 -1.73 14.02
C VAL A 84 -8.28 -2.92 13.69
N PRO A 85 -7.20 -2.73 12.91
CA PRO A 85 -6.24 -3.79 12.64
C PRO A 85 -5.67 -4.38 13.93
N VAL A 86 -5.40 -5.69 13.90
CA VAL A 86 -4.77 -6.41 15.00
C VAL A 86 -3.40 -6.90 14.54
N LEU A 87 -2.34 -6.42 15.20
CA LEU A 87 -1.00 -6.99 15.07
C LEU A 87 -0.73 -7.90 16.27
N ARG A 88 0.04 -8.97 16.06
CA ARG A 88 0.44 -9.90 17.12
C ARG A 88 1.93 -9.82 17.34
N ALA A 89 2.33 -9.65 18.59
CA ALA A 89 3.71 -9.70 19.03
C ALA A 89 3.93 -10.93 19.91
N MET A 90 5.12 -11.51 19.83
CA MET A 90 5.51 -12.64 20.68
C MET A 90 5.71 -12.21 22.14
N ASP A 91 6.37 -11.07 22.33
CA ASP A 91 6.77 -10.52 23.62
C ASP A 91 6.88 -8.99 23.56
N ALA A 92 7.30 -8.36 24.67
CA ALA A 92 7.43 -6.91 24.77
C ALA A 92 8.49 -6.32 23.82
N ARG A 93 9.55 -7.06 23.48
CA ARG A 93 10.59 -6.60 22.54
C ARG A 93 10.04 -6.57 21.11
N ASP A 94 9.31 -7.61 20.73
CA ASP A 94 8.60 -7.68 19.45
C ASP A 94 7.52 -6.59 19.37
N SER A 95 6.76 -6.37 20.45
CA SER A 95 5.79 -5.28 20.57
C SER A 95 6.42 -3.92 20.28
N ALA A 96 7.56 -3.60 20.93
CA ALA A 96 8.28 -2.34 20.70
C ALA A 96 8.78 -2.22 19.24
N SER A 97 9.25 -3.33 18.67
CA SER A 97 9.74 -3.38 17.28
C SER A 97 8.61 -3.11 16.27
N LEU A 98 7.42 -3.68 16.49
CA LEU A 98 6.24 -3.46 15.66
C LEU A 98 5.72 -2.01 15.77
N ILE A 99 5.68 -1.45 16.98
CA ILE A 99 5.29 -0.04 17.18
C ILE A 99 6.27 0.89 16.45
N ALA A 100 7.57 0.66 16.60
CA ALA A 100 8.61 1.45 15.93
C ALA A 100 8.54 1.31 14.40
N ALA A 101 8.25 0.11 13.88
CA ALA A 101 8.07 -0.12 12.45
C ALA A 101 6.84 0.64 11.92
N ALA A 102 5.69 0.55 12.61
CA ALA A 102 4.48 1.28 12.25
C ALA A 102 4.72 2.80 12.24
N ALA A 103 5.33 3.35 13.28
CA ALA A 103 5.66 4.77 13.35
C ALA A 103 6.58 5.21 12.20
N ARG A 104 7.65 4.43 11.90
CA ARG A 104 8.55 4.73 10.78
C ARG A 104 7.84 4.72 9.43
N GLN A 105 6.99 3.73 9.18
CA GLN A 105 6.22 3.62 7.92
C GLN A 105 5.22 4.77 7.74
N LEU A 106 4.68 5.32 8.83
CA LEU A 106 3.79 6.47 8.79
C LEU A 106 4.52 7.78 8.49
N CYS A 107 5.76 7.90 8.94
CA CYS A 107 6.61 9.06 8.67
C CYS A 107 7.29 8.98 7.29
N ALA A 108 7.35 7.80 6.67
CA ALA A 108 7.91 7.61 5.35
C ALA A 108 6.88 7.93 4.25
N PRO A 109 7.30 8.52 3.12
CA PRO A 109 6.44 8.63 1.95
C PRO A 109 6.02 7.23 1.49
N LEU A 110 4.72 7.04 1.25
CA LEU A 110 4.18 5.81 0.67
C LEU A 110 4.63 5.70 -0.78
N GLU A 111 5.68 4.93 -1.04
CA GLU A 111 5.98 4.47 -2.39
C GLU A 111 4.97 3.38 -2.74
N ILE A 112 3.95 3.71 -3.53
CA ILE A 112 3.08 2.71 -4.14
C ILE A 112 3.84 2.16 -5.35
N PRO A 113 4.40 0.94 -5.31
CA PRO A 113 5.12 0.41 -6.45
C PRO A 113 4.14 0.27 -7.61
N TYR A 114 4.49 0.84 -8.76
CA TYR A 114 3.76 0.60 -10.00
C TYR A 114 4.08 -0.82 -10.49
N VAL A 115 3.47 -1.81 -9.86
CA VAL A 115 3.59 -3.21 -10.26
C VAL A 115 2.72 -3.40 -11.49
N ARG A 116 3.32 -3.80 -12.63
CA ARG A 116 2.56 -4.27 -13.79
C ARG A 116 2.22 -5.75 -13.55
N PRO A 117 0.98 -6.11 -13.15
CA PRO A 117 0.64 -7.50 -12.91
C PRO A 117 0.55 -8.26 -14.26
N GLY A 118 0.96 -9.53 -14.27
CA GLY A 118 0.56 -10.48 -15.32
C GLY A 118 1.66 -11.06 -16.24
N TYR A 119 1.17 -11.55 -17.38
CA TYR A 119 1.85 -12.39 -18.38
C TYR A 119 3.15 -11.79 -18.92
N ARG A 120 4.22 -12.59 -18.94
CA ARG A 120 5.53 -12.24 -19.51
C ARG A 120 5.75 -13.00 -20.82
N PRO A 121 5.46 -12.40 -21.99
CA PRO A 121 5.61 -13.10 -23.25
C PRO A 121 7.06 -13.49 -23.54
N MET A 122 7.24 -14.71 -24.01
CA MET A 122 8.52 -15.21 -24.52
C MET A 122 8.62 -15.02 -26.04
N GLY A 123 9.82 -14.70 -26.51
CA GLY A 123 10.10 -14.42 -27.93
C GLY A 123 9.95 -12.95 -28.31
N TRP A 124 10.80 -12.49 -29.23
CA TRP A 124 10.89 -11.09 -29.63
C TRP A 124 9.54 -10.52 -30.09
N HIS A 125 8.83 -11.22 -30.97
CA HIS A 125 7.59 -10.70 -31.56
C HIS A 125 6.49 -10.48 -30.52
N LYS A 126 6.28 -11.45 -29.61
CA LYS A 126 5.29 -11.31 -28.53
C LYS A 126 5.67 -10.20 -27.56
N ARG A 127 6.97 -10.01 -27.28
CA ARG A 127 7.46 -8.90 -26.46
C ARG A 127 7.23 -7.54 -27.14
N ALA A 128 7.51 -7.44 -28.44
CA ALA A 128 7.27 -6.22 -29.20
C ALA A 128 5.78 -5.82 -29.17
N LEU A 129 4.87 -6.75 -29.45
CA LEU A 129 3.43 -6.50 -29.35
C LEU A 129 2.97 -6.11 -27.95
N TYR A 130 3.56 -6.72 -26.92
CA TYR A 130 3.20 -6.45 -25.51
C TYR A 130 3.72 -5.10 -25.01
N ILE A 131 4.88 -4.66 -25.50
CA ILE A 131 5.40 -3.31 -25.25
C ILE A 131 4.50 -2.28 -25.94
N LEU A 132 4.18 -2.48 -27.22
CA LEU A 132 3.36 -1.54 -27.98
C LEU A 132 1.94 -1.42 -27.42
N GLN A 133 1.36 -2.50 -26.87
CA GLN A 133 0.06 -2.44 -26.18
C GLN A 133 0.08 -1.66 -24.86
N GLY A 134 1.27 -1.28 -24.36
CA GLY A 134 1.39 -0.34 -23.25
C GLY A 134 1.22 1.12 -23.65
N LEU A 135 1.20 1.43 -24.95
CA LEU A 135 1.03 2.79 -25.45
C LEU A 135 -0.44 3.24 -25.38
N PRO A 136 -0.70 4.53 -25.15
CA PRO A 136 -2.05 5.05 -25.02
C PRO A 136 -2.86 4.80 -26.29
N GLY A 137 -4.05 4.21 -26.12
CA GLY A 137 -4.93 3.89 -27.23
C GLY A 137 -4.43 2.76 -28.14
N VAL A 138 -3.39 2.00 -27.78
CA VAL A 138 -2.89 0.90 -28.63
C VAL A 138 -3.35 -0.46 -28.11
N GLY A 139 -4.37 -1.02 -28.76
CA GLY A 139 -4.81 -2.40 -28.55
C GLY A 139 -4.03 -3.42 -29.41
N PRO A 140 -4.34 -4.72 -29.30
CA PRO A 140 -3.65 -5.79 -30.03
C PRO A 140 -3.59 -5.59 -31.55
N GLN A 141 -4.68 -5.09 -32.16
CA GLN A 141 -4.75 -4.85 -33.61
C GLN A 141 -3.81 -3.71 -34.02
N ARG A 142 -3.88 -2.57 -33.31
CA ARG A 142 -3.03 -1.40 -33.55
C ARG A 142 -1.55 -1.73 -33.32
N ALA A 143 -1.22 -2.50 -32.29
CA ALA A 143 0.15 -2.94 -32.04
C ALA A 143 0.73 -3.80 -33.18
N ARG A 144 -0.08 -4.70 -33.76
CA ARG A 144 0.32 -5.47 -34.94
C ARG A 144 0.51 -4.58 -36.16
N ALA A 145 -0.42 -3.67 -36.41
CA ALA A 145 -0.33 -2.74 -37.55
C ALA A 145 0.90 -1.82 -37.46
N LEU A 146 1.18 -1.29 -36.27
CA LEU A 146 2.40 -0.52 -35.98
C LEU A 146 3.66 -1.35 -36.24
N LEU A 147 3.73 -2.56 -35.69
CA LEU A 147 4.91 -3.42 -35.87
C LEU A 147 5.09 -3.87 -37.33
N GLN A 148 4.01 -4.05 -38.08
CA GLN A 148 4.06 -4.34 -39.53
C GLN A 148 4.55 -3.16 -40.35
N ARG A 149 4.10 -1.93 -40.03
CA ARG A 149 4.50 -0.71 -40.75
C ARG A 149 5.95 -0.32 -40.47
N PHE A 150 6.37 -0.37 -39.22
CA PHE A 150 7.65 0.18 -38.76
C PHE A 150 8.73 -0.89 -38.49
N GLY A 151 8.37 -2.17 -38.46
CA GLY A 151 9.28 -3.31 -38.34
C GLY A 151 9.87 -3.54 -36.93
N SER A 152 9.94 -2.52 -36.07
CA SER A 152 10.46 -2.66 -34.70
C SER A 152 9.81 -1.69 -33.72
N VAL A 153 9.88 -2.01 -32.42
CA VAL A 153 9.42 -1.10 -31.36
C VAL A 153 10.18 0.22 -31.42
N THR A 154 11.50 0.20 -31.59
CA THR A 154 12.32 1.42 -31.67
C THR A 154 11.87 2.35 -32.79
N ALA A 155 11.58 1.80 -33.97
CA ALA A 155 11.07 2.58 -35.10
C ALA A 155 9.69 3.19 -34.81
N VAL A 156 8.80 2.47 -34.13
CA VAL A 156 7.50 3.01 -33.68
C VAL A 156 7.70 4.16 -32.70
N LEU A 157 8.61 4.02 -31.73
CA LEU A 157 8.89 5.05 -30.71
C LEU A 157 9.62 6.28 -31.31
N ALA A 158 10.28 6.13 -32.45
CA ALA A 158 10.95 7.21 -33.16
C ALA A 158 10.06 7.93 -34.19
N ALA A 159 8.97 7.30 -34.63
CA ALA A 159 8.05 7.88 -35.61
C ALA A 159 7.40 9.18 -35.09
N ASP A 160 7.18 10.13 -35.99
CA ASP A 160 6.46 11.38 -35.71
C ASP A 160 4.93 11.18 -35.72
N VAL A 161 4.19 12.22 -35.35
CA VAL A 161 2.71 12.18 -35.28
C VAL A 161 2.11 11.82 -36.63
N SER A 162 2.62 12.40 -37.71
CA SER A 162 2.09 12.21 -39.07
C SER A 162 2.26 10.78 -39.54
N ALA A 163 3.46 10.20 -39.39
CA ALA A 163 3.75 8.82 -39.74
C ALA A 163 2.93 7.82 -38.91
N LEU A 164 2.71 8.10 -37.62
CA LEU A 164 1.86 7.27 -36.77
C LEU A 164 0.39 7.32 -37.20
N ALA A 165 -0.11 8.49 -37.62
CA ALA A 165 -1.49 8.69 -38.07
C ALA A 165 -1.81 8.01 -39.42
N GLU A 166 -0.80 7.62 -40.20
CA GLU A 166 -0.98 6.80 -41.40
C GLU A 166 -1.37 5.35 -41.09
N VAL A 167 -1.12 4.87 -39.86
CA VAL A 167 -1.41 3.48 -39.49
C VAL A 167 -2.91 3.31 -39.28
N SER A 168 -3.50 2.32 -39.95
CA SER A 168 -4.93 2.02 -39.87
C SER A 168 -5.41 1.92 -38.41
N GLY A 169 -6.43 2.73 -38.10
CA GLY A 169 -7.02 2.82 -36.78
C GLY A 169 -6.29 3.76 -35.81
N ILE A 170 -5.19 4.41 -36.19
CA ILE A 170 -4.50 5.45 -35.40
C ILE A 170 -4.77 6.79 -36.07
N GLY A 171 -5.55 7.65 -35.42
CA GLY A 171 -5.73 9.05 -35.85
C GLY A 171 -4.85 10.01 -35.07
N ASP A 172 -4.84 11.28 -35.46
CA ASP A 172 -3.98 12.34 -34.89
C ASP A 172 -4.00 12.41 -33.37
N SER A 173 -5.17 12.22 -32.75
CA SER A 173 -5.32 12.25 -31.28
C SER A 173 -4.53 11.12 -30.60
N VAL A 174 -4.64 9.90 -31.14
CA VAL A 174 -3.90 8.74 -30.62
C VAL A 174 -2.41 8.89 -30.93
N ALA A 175 -2.06 9.33 -32.14
CA ALA A 175 -0.66 9.57 -32.53
C ALA A 175 0.02 10.61 -31.62
N ARG A 176 -0.66 11.73 -31.31
CA ARG A 176 -0.18 12.74 -30.35
C ARG A 176 -0.02 12.16 -28.94
N SER A 177 -1.01 11.40 -28.46
CA SER A 177 -0.95 10.75 -27.15
C SER A 177 0.24 9.78 -27.05
N ILE A 178 0.50 9.01 -28.11
CA ILE A 178 1.67 8.12 -28.19
C ILE A 178 2.95 8.95 -28.09
N ARG A 179 3.07 10.04 -28.87
CA ARG A 179 4.26 10.92 -28.85
C ARG A 179 4.49 11.57 -27.50
N GLU A 180 3.43 12.00 -26.83
CA GLU A 180 3.50 12.56 -25.49
C GLU A 180 4.00 11.53 -24.48
N ALA A 181 3.47 10.30 -24.54
CA ALA A 181 3.84 9.22 -23.62
C ALA A 181 5.29 8.72 -23.79
N VAL A 182 5.89 8.89 -24.97
CA VAL A 182 7.25 8.41 -25.29
C VAL A 182 8.28 9.53 -25.40
N GLY A 183 7.84 10.80 -25.35
CA GLY A 183 8.69 11.96 -25.47
C GLY A 183 9.36 12.35 -24.16
N ASP A 184 10.40 13.17 -24.24
CA ASP A 184 11.22 13.63 -23.10
C ASP A 184 10.50 14.65 -22.18
N GLN A 185 9.19 14.84 -22.33
CA GLN A 185 8.38 15.77 -21.51
C GLN A 185 8.10 15.23 -20.08
N GLY A 186 8.72 14.11 -19.70
CA GLY A 186 8.81 13.69 -18.30
C GLY A 186 9.72 14.66 -17.56
N GLY A 187 9.13 15.71 -16.99
CA GLY A 187 9.81 16.69 -16.15
C GLY A 187 10.79 15.99 -15.21
N ALA A 188 12.01 16.56 -15.12
CA ALA A 188 13.11 16.08 -14.30
C ALA A 188 12.58 15.33 -13.08
N ILE A 189 12.91 14.04 -12.97
CA ILE A 189 12.59 13.23 -11.79
C ILE A 189 13.17 14.01 -10.59
N ARG A 190 12.33 14.80 -9.92
CA ARG A 190 12.73 15.55 -8.73
C ARG A 190 12.89 14.49 -7.67
N ASN A 191 14.12 14.03 -7.52
CA ASN A 191 14.52 13.12 -6.47
C ASN A 191 14.12 13.81 -5.14
N PRO A 192 13.18 13.26 -4.35
CA PRO A 192 12.74 13.90 -3.10
C PRO A 192 13.79 13.87 -1.99
N SER A 193 15.02 13.45 -2.29
CA SER A 193 16.08 13.17 -1.31
C SER A 193 17.07 14.33 -1.07
N SER A 194 16.86 15.53 -1.63
CA SER A 194 17.84 16.64 -1.51
C SER A 194 17.38 17.88 -0.72
N VAL A 195 16.31 17.78 0.07
CA VAL A 195 16.00 18.77 1.11
C VAL A 195 15.94 17.98 2.41
N VAL A 196 17.02 17.88 3.19
CA VAL A 196 17.47 18.91 4.15
C VAL A 196 18.98 18.81 4.34
N GLY A 197 19.71 19.87 4.00
CA GLY A 197 21.12 20.06 4.33
C GLY A 197 21.52 21.53 4.21
N GLY A 198 21.61 22.22 5.35
CA GLY A 198 22.07 23.62 5.47
C GLY A 198 21.00 24.67 5.14
N THR A 199 20.82 25.78 5.84
CA THR A 199 21.69 26.51 6.79
C THR A 199 20.86 27.50 7.62
N ASP A 200 21.28 27.66 8.88
CA ASP A 200 21.46 28.89 9.65
C ASP A 200 20.41 30.02 9.60
N SER A 201 19.82 30.29 10.77
CA SER A 201 20.00 31.54 11.54
C SER A 201 19.56 31.34 12.99
#